data_AF-A0A967WEB1-F1
#
_entry.id   AF-A0A967WEB1-F1
#
_cell.length_a   1.000
_cell.length_b   1.000
_cell.length_c   1.000
_cell.angle_alpha   90.00
_cell.angle_beta   90.00
_cell.angle_gamma   90.00
#
_symmetry.space_group_name_H-M   'P 1'
#
loop_
_entity.id
_entity.type
_entity.pdbx_description
1 polymer ?
#
loop_
_entity_poly.entity_id
_entity_poly.type
_entity_poly.pdbx_seq_one_letter_code
_entity_poly.pdbx_strand_id
1 'polypeptide(L)'
;MLIYVVPAGYEGAFAGSPSACLPNVWGHQSALGYWYDVDGDGIQDPGEVVSAPVLDGKTVGHFSDSGYAMSGEWHNRHPSPDPAHPTLPANCDASDPAGHQATIGIEVHEMGHLFQLPDLYDVGCDSSSNSSGAGDWEVMAGGSWNWSGAFAGGWATSGDRPAHMSAWSKWYKGWLTPTEVTGPLIGASIPRVEDAPGPSRGVYQLRSNSGGVDWDFDGGPGGSGEFFLAENRQPVGYDTGLPGAGLLIWHLYEALPGDNCVNADEGTSPPGNPRLVVLAQADGLFGLEC
;
A
#
# COMPACT_ATOMS: atom_id res chain seq x y z
N MET A 1 -8.17 21.23 -1.69
CA MET A 1 -9.42 20.44 -1.79
C MET A 1 -9.00 19.07 -2.27
N LEU A 2 -9.29 18.03 -1.49
CA LEU A 2 -9.02 16.66 -1.88
C LEU A 2 -10.21 16.15 -2.71
N ILE A 3 -9.96 15.62 -3.90
CA ILE A 3 -10.99 15.01 -4.73
C ILE A 3 -10.58 13.56 -4.97
N TYR A 4 -11.50 12.66 -4.68
CA TYR A 4 -11.37 11.23 -4.92
C TYR A 4 -12.35 10.84 -6.02
N VAL A 5 -11.86 10.15 -7.05
CA VAL A 5 -12.65 9.80 -8.23
C VAL A 5 -13.04 8.33 -8.17
N VAL A 6 -14.34 8.09 -8.00
CA VAL A 6 -14.92 6.75 -8.14
C VAL A 6 -15.46 6.62 -9.57
N PRO A 7 -14.84 5.80 -10.44
CA PRO A 7 -15.37 5.59 -11.77
C PRO A 7 -16.72 4.84 -11.72
N ALA A 8 -17.62 5.16 -12.64
CA ALA A 8 -18.90 4.46 -12.75
C ALA A 8 -18.71 3.10 -13.45
N GLY A 9 -18.86 2.00 -12.70
CA GLY A 9 -18.81 0.63 -13.21
C GLY A 9 -18.68 -0.40 -12.09
N TYR A 10 -18.38 -1.65 -12.43
CA TYR A 10 -17.96 -2.65 -11.46
C TYR A 10 -16.43 -2.66 -11.39
N GLU A 11 -15.87 -2.27 -10.26
CA GLU A 11 -14.45 -2.41 -10.00
C GLU A 11 -14.18 -3.86 -9.56
N GLY A 12 -13.23 -4.54 -10.20
CA GLY A 12 -12.90 -5.94 -9.92
C GLY A 12 -11.45 -6.08 -9.46
N ALA A 13 -11.25 -6.76 -8.34
CA ALA A 13 -9.95 -7.31 -7.93
C ALA A 13 -9.69 -8.59 -8.74
N PHE A 14 -8.55 -8.65 -9.43
CA PHE A 14 -8.18 -9.66 -10.43
C PHE A 14 -9.04 -9.61 -11.72
N ALA A 15 -8.39 -9.68 -12.90
CA ALA A 15 -9.09 -9.92 -14.16
C ALA A 15 -9.67 -11.35 -14.13
N GLY A 16 -10.86 -11.59 -14.65
CA GLY A 16 -11.41 -12.94 -14.57
C GLY A 16 -12.63 -13.22 -15.43
N SER A 17 -12.49 -14.14 -16.38
CA SER A 17 -13.49 -14.60 -17.35
C SER A 17 -14.08 -13.52 -18.30
N PRO A 18 -14.44 -13.88 -19.55
CA PRO A 18 -15.03 -12.95 -20.54
C PRO A 18 -16.26 -12.16 -20.05
N SER A 19 -16.98 -12.67 -19.02
CA SER A 19 -18.14 -12.00 -18.42
C SER A 19 -17.82 -10.93 -17.38
N ALA A 20 -16.61 -10.91 -16.81
CA ALA A 20 -16.18 -9.76 -15.99
C ALA A 20 -15.56 -8.66 -16.85
N CYS A 21 -15.23 -8.93 -18.12
CA CYS A 21 -14.61 -7.96 -19.02
C CYS A 21 -15.50 -6.74 -19.33
N LEU A 22 -16.82 -6.84 -19.13
CA LEU A 22 -17.82 -5.81 -19.41
C LEU A 22 -18.99 -5.88 -18.40
N PRO A 23 -19.47 -4.78 -17.79
CA PRO A 23 -19.07 -3.37 -17.91
C PRO A 23 -18.15 -2.92 -16.74
N ASN A 24 -17.03 -3.61 -16.53
CA ASN A 24 -16.10 -3.25 -15.47
C ASN A 24 -15.25 -2.03 -15.86
N VAL A 25 -14.86 -1.23 -14.86
CA VAL A 25 -13.86 -0.16 -15.04
C VAL A 25 -12.52 -0.68 -14.54
N TRP A 26 -11.49 -0.46 -15.35
CA TRP A 26 -10.14 -0.95 -15.17
C TRP A 26 -9.18 0.25 -15.00
N GLY A 27 -8.98 0.72 -13.78
CA GLY A 27 -7.67 1.23 -13.35
C GLY A 27 -7.06 0.14 -12.47
N HIS A 28 -5.74 -0.05 -12.24
CA HIS A 28 -4.51 0.62 -12.66
C HIS A 28 -3.31 -0.34 -12.47
N GLN A 29 -2.43 -0.49 -13.47
CA GLN A 29 -1.03 -0.94 -13.24
C GLN A 29 -0.15 0.27 -12.93
N SER A 30 -0.63 1.43 -13.39
CA SER A 30 0.04 2.73 -13.56
C SER A 30 -0.99 3.73 -14.09
N ALA A 31 -0.67 5.03 -14.01
CA ALA A 31 -1.44 6.21 -14.47
C ALA A 31 -2.44 6.07 -15.65
N LEU A 32 -3.61 6.71 -15.55
CA LEU A 32 -4.46 7.00 -16.72
C LEU A 32 -3.67 7.96 -17.62
N GLY A 33 -3.68 7.73 -18.93
CA GLY A 33 -2.81 8.44 -19.87
C GLY A 33 -1.37 7.91 -19.95
N TYR A 34 -0.99 6.92 -19.12
CA TYR A 34 0.27 6.21 -19.27
C TYR A 34 0.20 5.29 -20.50
N TRP A 35 1.27 5.29 -21.28
CA TRP A 35 1.43 4.45 -22.46
C TRP A 35 2.31 3.27 -22.11
N TYR A 36 1.82 2.07 -22.39
CA TYR A 36 2.60 0.86 -22.39
C TYR A 36 2.77 0.39 -23.83
N ASP A 37 4.02 0.27 -24.28
CA ASP A 37 4.38 -0.29 -25.57
C ASP A 37 4.18 -1.81 -25.51
N VAL A 38 3.00 -2.27 -25.95
CA VAL A 38 2.57 -3.66 -25.75
C VAL A 38 3.36 -4.62 -26.63
N ASP A 39 3.66 -4.21 -27.85
CA ASP A 39 4.31 -5.06 -28.84
C ASP A 39 5.82 -4.77 -28.98
N GLY A 40 6.32 -3.75 -28.27
CA GLY A 40 7.73 -3.39 -28.20
C GLY A 40 8.24 -2.71 -29.46
N ASP A 41 7.34 -2.18 -30.30
CA ASP A 41 7.69 -1.54 -31.56
C ASP A 41 8.03 -0.04 -31.41
N GLY A 42 7.80 0.51 -30.22
CA GLY A 42 8.05 1.91 -29.87
C GLY A 42 7.02 2.89 -30.44
N ILE A 43 5.87 2.39 -30.92
CA ILE A 43 4.77 3.14 -31.50
C ILE A 43 3.55 2.99 -30.61
N GLN A 44 2.86 4.10 -30.36
CA GLN A 44 1.60 4.06 -29.63
C GLN A 44 0.47 3.54 -30.51
N ASP A 45 -0.07 2.38 -30.16
CA ASP A 45 -1.18 1.75 -30.84
C ASP A 45 -2.56 2.20 -30.31
N PRO A 46 -3.61 2.17 -31.16
CA PRO A 46 -4.97 2.46 -30.74
C PRO A 46 -5.47 1.48 -29.67
N GLY A 47 -5.64 1.97 -28.44
CA GLY A 47 -6.14 1.17 -27.30
C GLY A 47 -5.12 0.93 -26.20
N GLU A 48 -3.84 1.25 -26.43
CA GLU A 48 -2.77 1.16 -25.42
C GLU A 48 -2.81 2.28 -24.37
N VAL A 49 -3.58 3.34 -24.62
CA VAL A 49 -3.75 4.45 -23.69
C VAL A 49 -5.21 4.68 -23.40
N VAL A 50 -5.57 4.55 -22.12
CA VAL A 50 -6.85 5.03 -21.61
C VAL A 50 -6.72 6.52 -21.35
N SER A 51 -7.42 7.34 -22.13
CA SER A 51 -7.42 8.78 -21.95
C SER A 51 -8.07 9.17 -20.62
N ALA A 52 -7.32 9.89 -19.79
CA ALA A 52 -7.81 10.46 -18.55
C ALA A 52 -8.70 11.70 -18.79
N PRO A 53 -9.81 11.87 -18.05
CA PRO A 53 -10.55 13.12 -18.07
C PRO A 53 -9.74 14.24 -17.37
N VAL A 54 -9.93 15.48 -17.81
CA VAL A 54 -9.33 16.66 -17.18
C VAL A 54 -10.37 17.34 -16.30
N LEU A 55 -10.03 17.55 -15.02
CA LEU A 55 -10.82 18.30 -14.06
C LEU A 55 -9.95 19.38 -13.43
N ASP A 56 -10.43 20.63 -13.40
CA ASP A 56 -9.71 21.80 -12.87
C ASP A 56 -8.27 21.98 -13.42
N GLY A 57 -8.05 21.58 -14.67
CA GLY A 57 -6.73 21.67 -15.32
C GLY A 57 -5.75 20.57 -14.92
N LYS A 58 -6.19 19.56 -14.16
CA LYS A 58 -5.43 18.35 -13.81
C LYS A 58 -6.01 17.12 -14.48
N THR A 59 -5.13 16.22 -14.89
CA THR A 59 -5.48 14.94 -15.47
C THR A 59 -5.88 13.97 -14.35
N VAL A 60 -7.09 13.42 -14.39
CA VAL A 60 -7.56 12.48 -13.37
C VAL A 60 -6.81 11.15 -13.52
N GLY A 61 -6.13 10.72 -12.46
CA GLY A 61 -5.50 9.41 -12.37
C GLY A 61 -4.12 9.29 -13.02
N HIS A 62 -3.47 10.40 -13.40
CA HIS A 62 -2.11 10.40 -13.94
C HIS A 62 -1.01 10.68 -12.89
N PHE A 63 0.10 9.96 -12.95
CA PHE A 63 1.11 9.84 -11.89
C PHE A 63 1.88 11.13 -11.59
N SER A 64 2.02 12.02 -12.57
CA SER A 64 2.86 13.23 -12.45
C SER A 64 2.09 14.54 -12.45
N ASP A 65 0.78 14.53 -12.74
CA ASP A 65 -0.05 15.75 -12.79
C ASP A 65 -1.46 15.57 -12.18
N SER A 66 -1.84 14.36 -11.72
CA SER A 66 -3.09 14.15 -11.01
C SER A 66 -3.02 14.77 -9.62
N GLY A 67 -4.05 15.54 -9.28
CA GLY A 67 -4.31 15.99 -7.92
C GLY A 67 -5.32 15.10 -7.20
N TYR A 68 -5.57 13.92 -7.74
CA TYR A 68 -6.71 13.06 -7.41
C TYR A 68 -6.24 11.61 -7.28
N ALA A 69 -6.74 10.89 -6.27
CA ALA A 69 -6.71 9.43 -6.29
C ALA A 69 -8.02 8.90 -6.84
N MET A 70 -7.95 7.66 -7.28
CA MET A 70 -9.05 6.95 -7.90
C MET A 70 -9.12 5.52 -7.39
N SER A 71 -10.27 4.92 -7.60
CA SER A 71 -10.55 3.51 -7.34
C SER A 71 -10.17 2.67 -8.58
N GLY A 72 -9.50 1.54 -8.38
CA GLY A 72 -9.15 0.53 -9.38
C GLY A 72 -7.71 -0.01 -9.30
N GLU A 73 -7.52 -1.34 -9.23
CA GLU A 73 -6.24 -2.03 -9.49
C GLU A 73 -6.28 -2.93 -10.77
N TRP A 74 -5.21 -2.90 -11.56
CA TRP A 74 -5.04 -3.70 -12.79
C TRP A 74 -4.23 -4.93 -12.49
N HIS A 75 -4.85 -6.09 -12.68
CA HIS A 75 -4.11 -7.33 -12.76
C HIS A 75 -4.02 -7.64 -14.24
N ASN A 76 -2.92 -7.25 -14.87
CA ASN A 76 -2.63 -7.74 -16.21
C ASN A 76 -1.44 -8.67 -16.16
N ARG A 77 -1.66 -9.89 -16.64
CA ARG A 77 -0.58 -10.83 -16.97
C ARG A 77 -0.23 -10.81 -18.46
N HIS A 78 -1.05 -10.18 -19.30
CA HIS A 78 -0.94 -10.31 -20.75
C HIS A 78 -0.79 -8.97 -21.46
N PRO A 79 0.37 -8.66 -22.05
CA PRO A 79 0.58 -7.41 -22.77
C PRO A 79 -0.36 -7.29 -23.98
N SER A 80 -0.78 -8.38 -24.61
CA SER A 80 -1.65 -8.39 -25.81
C SER A 80 -3.01 -9.05 -25.57
N PRO A 81 -4.04 -8.80 -26.43
CA PRO A 81 -5.31 -9.52 -26.36
C PRO A 81 -5.07 -11.03 -26.33
N ASP A 82 -5.73 -11.73 -25.39
CA ASP A 82 -5.66 -13.18 -25.31
C ASP A 82 -5.90 -13.79 -26.71
N PRO A 83 -4.91 -14.51 -27.29
CA PRO A 83 -5.05 -15.11 -28.62
C PRO A 83 -6.25 -16.06 -28.73
N ALA A 84 -6.72 -16.63 -27.61
CA ALA A 84 -7.92 -17.45 -27.54
C ALA A 84 -9.22 -16.62 -27.55
N HIS A 85 -9.15 -15.33 -27.18
CA HIS A 85 -10.28 -14.42 -27.05
C HIS A 85 -10.00 -13.00 -27.62
N PRO A 86 -9.82 -12.87 -28.96
CA PRO A 86 -9.37 -11.64 -29.62
C PRO A 86 -10.38 -10.48 -29.61
N THR A 87 -11.59 -10.70 -29.07
CA THR A 87 -12.63 -9.67 -28.93
C THR A 87 -12.66 -9.04 -27.54
N LEU A 88 -11.87 -9.56 -26.59
CA LEU A 88 -11.71 -8.96 -25.28
C LEU A 88 -10.73 -7.78 -25.37
N PRO A 89 -10.85 -6.77 -24.49
CA PRO A 89 -9.82 -5.74 -24.34
C PRO A 89 -8.43 -6.38 -24.15
N ALA A 90 -7.37 -5.71 -24.63
CA ALA A 90 -5.98 -6.22 -24.60
C ALA A 90 -5.46 -6.56 -23.19
N ASN A 91 -6.18 -6.10 -22.17
CA ASN A 91 -5.86 -6.21 -20.76
C ASN A 91 -6.80 -7.15 -20.00
N CYS A 92 -7.45 -8.06 -20.72
CA CYS A 92 -8.34 -9.07 -20.18
C CYS A 92 -7.81 -10.45 -20.57
N ASP A 93 -7.24 -11.18 -19.60
CA ASP A 93 -6.84 -12.58 -19.79
C ASP A 93 -7.97 -13.51 -19.33
N ALA A 94 -8.55 -14.28 -20.26
CA ALA A 94 -9.62 -15.21 -19.93
C ALA A 94 -9.13 -16.43 -19.12
N SER A 95 -7.81 -16.63 -19.03
CA SER A 95 -7.17 -17.64 -18.20
C SER A 95 -7.00 -17.22 -16.75
N ASP A 96 -7.20 -15.94 -16.42
CA ASP A 96 -7.21 -15.50 -15.03
C ASP A 96 -8.45 -16.00 -14.28
N PRO A 97 -8.29 -16.43 -13.00
CA PRO A 97 -9.41 -16.87 -12.19
C PRO A 97 -10.44 -15.74 -12.07
N ALA A 98 -11.73 -16.09 -12.02
CA ALA A 98 -12.79 -15.10 -11.81
C ALA A 98 -12.47 -14.23 -10.60
N GLY A 99 -12.15 -12.96 -10.85
CA GLY A 99 -11.92 -11.97 -9.80
C GLY A 99 -13.16 -11.74 -8.95
N HIS A 100 -12.99 -10.97 -7.88
CA HIS A 100 -14.10 -10.51 -7.05
C HIS A 100 -14.27 -8.99 -7.20
N GLN A 101 -15.40 -8.45 -6.75
CA GLN A 101 -15.53 -6.98 -6.71
C GLN A 101 -14.45 -6.40 -5.80
N ALA A 102 -13.86 -5.27 -6.20
CA ALA A 102 -12.89 -4.57 -5.37
C ALA A 102 -13.46 -4.33 -3.97
N THR A 103 -12.61 -4.51 -2.99
CA THR A 103 -12.96 -4.39 -1.57
C THR A 103 -12.35 -3.12 -1.00
N ILE A 104 -12.79 -2.76 0.20
CA ILE A 104 -12.40 -1.51 0.86
C ILE A 104 -10.88 -1.37 1.07
N GLY A 105 -10.12 -2.47 1.06
CA GLY A 105 -8.68 -2.42 1.28
C GLY A 105 -7.90 -1.66 0.21
N ILE A 106 -8.21 -1.86 -1.07
CA ILE A 106 -7.61 -1.11 -2.19
C ILE A 106 -7.93 0.39 -2.03
N GLU A 107 -9.17 0.71 -1.72
CA GLU A 107 -9.61 2.10 -1.57
C GLU A 107 -8.90 2.82 -0.43
N VAL A 108 -8.64 2.12 0.67
CA VAL A 108 -7.91 2.68 1.81
C VAL A 108 -6.42 2.85 1.49
N HIS A 109 -5.84 1.92 0.72
CA HIS A 109 -4.46 2.02 0.22
C HIS A 109 -4.26 3.26 -0.65
N GLU A 110 -5.09 3.44 -1.68
CA GLU A 110 -5.02 4.59 -2.59
C GLU A 110 -5.31 5.93 -1.88
N MET A 111 -6.22 5.91 -0.91
CA MET A 111 -6.45 7.05 -0.04
C MET A 111 -5.21 7.39 0.82
N GLY A 112 -4.37 6.41 1.13
CA GLY A 112 -3.09 6.65 1.80
C GLY A 112 -2.14 7.52 0.98
N HIS A 113 -2.03 7.28 -0.33
CA HIS A 113 -1.24 8.13 -1.23
C HIS A 113 -1.78 9.56 -1.32
N LEU A 114 -3.10 9.76 -1.21
CA LEU A 114 -3.67 11.12 -1.07
C LEU A 114 -3.21 11.84 0.19
N PHE A 115 -2.87 11.08 1.21
CA PHE A 115 -2.25 11.59 2.42
C PHE A 115 -0.72 11.58 2.32
N GLN A 116 -0.10 11.48 1.14
CA GLN A 116 1.36 11.46 0.95
C GLN A 116 2.05 10.31 1.69
N LEU A 117 1.38 9.17 1.87
CA LEU A 117 2.04 7.96 2.33
C LEU A 117 2.68 7.25 1.13
N PRO A 118 3.95 6.81 1.23
CA PRO A 118 4.55 5.95 0.22
C PRO A 118 4.00 4.53 0.31
N ASP A 119 4.22 3.76 -0.74
CA ASP A 119 4.19 2.31 -0.65
C ASP A 119 5.25 1.82 0.32
N LEU A 120 4.85 0.87 1.16
CA LEU A 120 5.70 0.23 2.16
C LEU A 120 6.01 -1.23 1.80
N TYR A 121 5.71 -1.64 0.57
CA TYR A 121 6.16 -2.87 -0.08
C TYR A 121 7.12 -2.54 -1.24
N ASP A 122 7.69 -3.55 -1.88
CA ASP A 122 8.53 -3.34 -3.06
C ASP A 122 7.71 -3.04 -4.32
N VAL A 123 7.89 -1.85 -4.88
CA VAL A 123 7.24 -1.37 -6.10
C VAL A 123 8.05 -1.63 -7.37
N GLY A 124 9.14 -2.40 -7.30
CA GLY A 124 9.97 -2.78 -8.44
C GLY A 124 10.92 -1.67 -8.90
N CYS A 125 11.43 -0.85 -7.96
CA CYS A 125 12.42 0.18 -8.28
C CYS A 125 13.83 -0.39 -8.53
N ASP A 126 14.06 -1.65 -8.17
CA ASP A 126 15.26 -2.40 -8.54
C ASP A 126 14.90 -3.72 -9.26
N SER A 127 15.92 -4.41 -9.78
CA SER A 127 15.74 -5.59 -10.67
C SER A 127 15.90 -6.95 -9.96
N SER A 128 15.94 -6.94 -8.63
CA SER A 128 16.01 -8.12 -7.76
C SER A 128 14.64 -8.37 -7.11
N SER A 129 14.44 -9.62 -6.62
CA SER A 129 13.33 -10.17 -5.77
C SER A 129 11.98 -9.41 -5.72
N ASN A 130 11.13 -9.68 -4.73
CA ASN A 130 9.88 -8.96 -4.49
C ASN A 130 9.66 -8.93 -2.96
N SER A 131 10.23 -7.95 -2.27
CA SER A 131 10.08 -7.78 -0.83
C SER A 131 8.63 -7.40 -0.46
N SER A 132 8.09 -8.06 0.57
CA SER A 132 6.77 -7.74 1.13
C SER A 132 6.81 -6.46 1.98
N GLY A 133 8.01 -5.95 2.32
CA GLY A 133 8.20 -4.74 3.10
C GLY A 133 7.52 -4.79 4.47
N ALA A 134 6.52 -3.93 4.71
CA ALA A 134 5.72 -3.95 5.95
C ALA A 134 4.72 -5.13 6.00
N GLY A 135 4.51 -5.83 4.89
CA GLY A 135 3.67 -7.03 4.76
C GLY A 135 2.20 -6.79 5.13
N ASP A 136 1.55 -7.85 5.58
CA ASP A 136 0.13 -7.88 5.96
C ASP A 136 -0.21 -7.05 7.22
N TRP A 137 0.77 -6.34 7.79
CA TRP A 137 0.60 -5.55 9.00
C TRP A 137 0.28 -4.07 8.71
N GLU A 138 0.38 -3.62 7.47
CA GLU A 138 0.23 -2.22 7.07
C GLU A 138 -0.53 -2.13 5.75
N VAL A 139 -1.49 -1.19 5.68
CA VAL A 139 -2.36 -1.03 4.49
C VAL A 139 -1.62 -0.46 3.30
N MET A 140 -0.55 0.30 3.53
CA MET A 140 0.36 0.75 2.46
C MET A 140 1.28 -0.38 1.96
N ALA A 141 1.04 -1.62 2.38
CA ALA A 141 1.71 -2.84 1.93
C ALA A 141 0.66 -3.95 1.70
N GLY A 142 1.04 -5.23 1.86
CA GLY A 142 0.12 -6.37 1.67
C GLY A 142 -1.12 -6.33 2.57
N GLY A 143 -1.12 -5.55 3.64
CA GLY A 143 -2.26 -5.41 4.55
C GLY A 143 -3.52 -4.86 3.90
N SER A 144 -3.45 -4.23 2.71
CA SER A 144 -4.63 -3.88 1.90
C SER A 144 -5.45 -5.09 1.47
N TRP A 145 -4.82 -6.26 1.36
CA TRP A 145 -5.46 -7.51 0.91
C TRP A 145 -5.92 -8.43 2.04
N ASN A 146 -5.76 -8.01 3.29
CA ASN A 146 -6.19 -8.79 4.43
C ASN A 146 -7.69 -9.12 4.39
N TRP A 147 -8.02 -10.31 4.85
CA TRP A 147 -9.39 -10.82 4.90
C TRP A 147 -9.58 -11.76 6.09
N SER A 148 -10.81 -11.89 6.59
CA SER A 148 -11.08 -12.63 7.84
C SER A 148 -11.67 -14.02 7.67
N GLY A 149 -11.76 -14.56 6.45
CA GLY A 149 -12.36 -15.88 6.24
C GLY A 149 -13.89 -15.93 6.34
N ALA A 150 -14.52 -14.97 7.02
CA ALA A 150 -15.94 -15.02 7.33
C ALA A 150 -16.54 -13.63 7.55
N PHE A 151 -17.42 -13.23 6.63
CA PHE A 151 -18.44 -12.23 6.89
C PHE A 151 -19.75 -12.94 7.22
N ALA A 152 -20.51 -12.43 8.17
CA ALA A 152 -21.89 -12.87 8.41
C ALA A 152 -22.74 -12.51 7.17
N GLY A 153 -22.76 -13.41 6.18
CA GLY A 153 -23.40 -13.16 4.88
C GLY A 153 -22.75 -13.84 3.67
N GLY A 154 -21.55 -14.42 3.81
CA GLY A 154 -20.92 -15.24 2.75
C GLY A 154 -20.14 -14.48 1.68
N TRP A 155 -19.85 -13.19 1.89
CA TRP A 155 -19.14 -12.30 0.95
C TRP A 155 -17.70 -11.96 1.37
N ALA A 156 -17.08 -12.72 2.28
CA ALA A 156 -15.68 -12.45 2.65
C ALA A 156 -14.76 -12.79 1.47
N THR A 157 -14.12 -11.76 0.92
CA THR A 157 -13.15 -11.84 -0.17
C THR A 157 -11.89 -11.07 0.21
N SER A 158 -10.81 -11.23 -0.55
CA SER A 158 -9.54 -10.54 -0.30
C SER A 158 -9.75 -9.02 -0.14
N GLY A 159 -9.08 -8.40 0.83
CA GLY A 159 -9.16 -6.97 1.13
C GLY A 159 -10.46 -6.48 1.81
N ASP A 160 -11.32 -7.38 2.28
CA ASP A 160 -12.52 -7.00 3.06
C ASP A 160 -12.19 -6.54 4.49
N ARG A 161 -10.98 -6.84 4.97
CA ARG A 161 -10.48 -6.52 6.31
C ARG A 161 -9.06 -5.97 6.24
N PRO A 162 -8.83 -4.81 5.59
CA PRO A 162 -7.50 -4.24 5.50
C PRO A 162 -6.90 -4.00 6.87
N ALA A 163 -5.59 -4.16 6.99
CA ALA A 163 -4.86 -3.74 8.18
C ALA A 163 -5.10 -2.25 8.45
N HIS A 164 -5.14 -1.85 9.72
CA HIS A 164 -4.88 -0.46 10.03
C HIS A 164 -3.47 -0.03 9.61
N MET A 165 -3.34 1.27 9.30
CA MET A 165 -2.06 1.94 9.21
C MET A 165 -1.20 1.72 10.46
N SER A 166 0.10 1.55 10.28
CA SER A 166 1.11 1.41 11.31
C SER A 166 1.19 2.64 12.20
N ALA A 167 1.85 2.47 13.36
CA ALA A 167 2.21 3.57 14.23
C ALA A 167 2.97 4.70 13.50
N TRP A 168 3.84 4.37 12.54
CA TRP A 168 4.59 5.37 11.78
C TRP A 168 3.67 6.16 10.86
N SER A 169 2.89 5.50 10.01
CA SER A 169 1.97 6.17 9.07
C SER A 169 1.02 7.12 9.80
N LYS A 170 0.48 6.69 10.95
CA LYS A 170 -0.39 7.52 11.80
C LYS A 170 0.35 8.70 12.45
N TRP A 171 1.60 8.51 12.88
CA TRP A 171 2.39 9.61 13.45
C TRP A 171 2.82 10.61 12.37
N TYR A 172 3.29 10.11 11.24
CA TYR A 172 3.66 10.88 10.05
C TYR A 172 2.51 11.81 9.60
N LYS A 173 1.26 11.31 9.63
CA LYS A 173 0.07 12.14 9.32
C LYS A 173 -0.47 12.97 10.49
N GLY A 174 0.16 12.91 11.66
CA GLY A 174 -0.26 13.65 12.85
C GLY A 174 -1.57 13.14 13.47
N TRP A 175 -2.01 11.92 13.15
CA TRP A 175 -3.20 11.29 13.73
C TRP A 175 -2.92 10.64 15.09
N LEU A 176 -1.63 10.39 15.37
CA LEU A 176 -1.12 9.81 16.59
C LEU A 176 0.13 10.58 17.04
N THR A 177 0.39 10.63 18.33
CA THR A 177 1.64 11.19 18.89
C THR A 177 2.24 10.18 19.88
N PRO A 178 3.32 9.46 19.51
CA PRO A 178 3.94 8.46 20.36
C PRO A 178 4.42 9.04 21.70
N THR A 179 4.48 8.19 22.72
CA THR A 179 5.13 8.55 23.98
C THR A 179 6.63 8.27 23.88
N GLU A 180 7.45 9.30 23.86
CA GLU A 180 8.91 9.15 23.85
C GLU A 180 9.42 8.54 25.16
N VAL A 181 10.22 7.48 25.04
CA VAL A 181 10.87 6.81 26.17
C VAL A 181 12.29 7.35 26.32
N THR A 182 12.49 8.24 27.28
CA THR A 182 13.77 8.93 27.54
C THR A 182 14.64 8.25 28.61
N GLY A 183 14.18 7.16 29.20
CA GLY A 183 14.89 6.40 30.23
C GLY A 183 14.25 5.03 30.50
N PRO A 184 14.77 4.25 31.47
CA PRO A 184 14.22 2.94 31.79
C PRO A 184 12.74 3.00 32.15
N LEU A 185 11.92 2.25 31.41
CA LEU A 185 10.49 2.16 31.61
C LEU A 185 10.13 0.71 31.97
N ILE A 186 9.91 0.43 33.24
CA ILE A 186 9.68 -0.93 33.77
C ILE A 186 8.19 -1.13 34.04
N GLY A 187 7.63 -2.22 33.52
CA GLY A 187 6.24 -2.60 33.77
C GLY A 187 5.20 -1.68 33.10
N ALA A 188 5.60 -0.94 32.05
CA ALA A 188 4.64 -0.17 31.27
C ALA A 188 3.63 -1.08 30.57
N SER A 189 2.38 -0.65 30.57
CA SER A 189 1.32 -1.30 29.81
C SER A 189 1.34 -0.78 28.38
N ILE A 190 1.36 -1.71 27.42
CA ILE A 190 1.15 -1.42 26.00
C ILE A 190 -0.25 -1.94 25.66
N PRO A 191 -1.31 -1.14 25.88
CA PRO A 191 -2.67 -1.56 25.58
C PRO A 191 -2.83 -1.79 24.08
N ARG A 192 -3.87 -2.56 23.70
CA ARG A 192 -4.23 -2.72 22.28
C ARG A 192 -4.52 -1.35 21.66
N VAL A 193 -3.88 -1.04 20.53
CA VAL A 193 -3.89 0.29 19.92
C VAL A 193 -5.29 0.71 19.46
N GLU A 194 -6.13 -0.26 19.11
CA GLU A 194 -7.46 -0.05 18.53
C GLU A 194 -8.42 0.64 19.52
N ASP A 195 -8.24 0.39 20.82
CA ASP A 195 -9.11 0.91 21.88
C ASP A 195 -8.38 1.75 22.94
N ALA A 196 -7.06 1.87 22.84
CA ALA A 196 -6.29 2.66 23.78
C ALA A 196 -6.73 4.14 23.75
N PRO A 197 -6.95 4.79 24.90
CA PRO A 197 -7.34 6.19 24.93
C PRO A 197 -6.15 7.12 24.67
N GLY A 198 -6.44 8.38 24.37
CA GLY A 198 -5.44 9.44 24.26
C GLY A 198 -4.70 9.47 22.92
N PRO A 199 -3.86 10.49 22.71
CA PRO A 199 -3.21 10.74 21.42
C PRO A 199 -2.12 9.73 21.08
N SER A 200 -1.52 9.07 22.07
CA SER A 200 -0.49 8.06 21.83
C SER A 200 -1.04 6.69 21.51
N ARG A 201 -2.30 6.39 21.87
CA ARG A 201 -2.91 5.06 21.71
C ARG A 201 -2.04 3.92 22.29
N GLY A 202 -1.23 4.21 23.31
CA GLY A 202 -0.31 3.22 23.88
C GLY A 202 0.93 2.93 23.04
N VAL A 203 1.19 3.71 21.99
CA VAL A 203 2.41 3.64 21.18
C VAL A 203 3.57 4.32 21.89
N TYR A 204 4.70 3.62 21.94
CA TYR A 204 5.94 4.12 22.53
C TYR A 204 7.01 4.32 21.47
N GLN A 205 7.70 5.45 21.52
CA GLN A 205 8.89 5.69 20.71
C GLN A 205 10.13 5.36 21.53
N LEU A 206 10.97 4.49 20.99
CA LEU A 206 12.27 4.12 21.54
C LEU A 206 13.35 4.79 20.71
N ARG A 207 14.34 5.38 21.40
CA ARG A 207 15.35 6.30 20.84
C ARG A 207 14.73 7.65 20.43
N SER A 208 15.47 8.71 20.75
CA SER A 208 14.99 10.07 20.51
C SER A 208 14.98 10.38 19.01
N ASN A 209 13.94 11.09 18.59
CA ASN A 209 13.82 11.67 17.26
C ASN A 209 13.62 13.19 17.44
N SER A 210 14.72 13.91 17.68
CA SER A 210 14.64 15.34 17.99
C SER A 210 14.21 16.21 16.80
N GLY A 211 14.27 15.69 15.57
CA GLY A 211 13.70 16.33 14.39
C GLY A 211 12.17 16.27 14.35
N GLY A 212 11.57 15.34 15.09
CA GLY A 212 10.15 15.03 14.99
C GLY A 212 9.83 14.43 13.62
N VAL A 213 8.62 14.66 13.12
CA VAL A 213 8.26 14.28 11.74
C VAL A 213 8.89 15.30 10.79
N ASP A 214 10.04 14.95 10.19
CA ASP A 214 10.80 15.79 9.28
C ASP A 214 11.08 15.15 7.90
N TRP A 215 10.63 13.92 7.68
CA TRP A 215 10.63 13.28 6.36
C TRP A 215 9.47 13.82 5.49
N ASP A 216 9.64 13.86 4.17
CA ASP A 216 8.64 14.35 3.22
C ASP A 216 8.65 13.49 1.96
N PHE A 217 7.52 12.89 1.61
CA PHE A 217 7.36 12.02 0.43
C PHE A 217 7.57 12.75 -0.89
N ASP A 218 7.28 14.07 -0.95
CA ASP A 218 7.29 14.84 -2.20
C ASP A 218 8.71 15.28 -2.62
N GLY A 219 9.66 14.34 -2.71
CA GLY A 219 11.03 14.61 -3.16
C GLY A 219 11.91 15.29 -2.11
N GLY A 220 11.56 15.16 -0.83
CA GLY A 220 12.36 15.70 0.27
C GLY A 220 13.76 15.08 0.35
N PRO A 221 14.77 15.77 0.92
CA PRO A 221 16.14 15.25 1.02
C PRO A 221 16.32 14.13 2.06
N GLY A 222 15.23 13.65 2.67
CA GLY A 222 15.23 12.79 3.84
C GLY A 222 15.16 13.56 5.15
N GLY A 223 14.64 12.89 6.17
CA GLY A 223 14.61 13.32 7.57
C GLY A 223 15.87 12.94 8.33
N SER A 224 15.85 13.15 9.64
CA SER A 224 17.02 12.91 10.51
C SER A 224 16.85 11.76 11.51
N GLY A 225 15.65 11.21 11.62
CA GLY A 225 15.31 10.20 12.61
C GLY A 225 15.82 8.80 12.27
N GLU A 226 16.30 8.11 13.29
CA GLU A 226 16.36 6.65 13.30
C GLU A 226 15.94 6.17 14.68
N PHE A 227 14.82 5.46 14.76
CA PHE A 227 14.15 5.13 16.02
C PHE A 227 13.24 3.92 15.84
N PHE A 228 12.56 3.53 16.92
CA PHE A 228 11.58 2.45 16.88
C PHE A 228 10.25 2.91 17.44
N LEU A 229 9.16 2.39 16.88
CA LEU A 229 7.82 2.54 17.44
C LEU A 229 7.29 1.17 17.86
N ALA A 230 6.88 1.06 19.12
CA ALA A 230 6.26 -0.14 19.67
C ALA A 230 4.75 0.06 19.81
N GLU A 231 3.96 -0.82 19.22
CA GLU A 231 2.50 -0.83 19.33
C GLU A 231 1.97 -2.25 19.56
N ASN A 232 0.84 -2.40 20.24
CA ASN A 232 0.20 -3.69 20.44
C ASN A 232 -1.06 -3.76 19.59
N ARG A 233 -1.09 -4.69 18.62
CA ARG A 233 -2.22 -4.87 17.71
C ARG A 233 -2.93 -6.19 17.94
N GLN A 234 -4.24 -6.16 17.85
CA GLN A 234 -5.11 -7.29 18.13
C GLN A 234 -6.09 -7.48 16.97
N PRO A 235 -6.46 -8.72 16.62
CA PRO A 235 -7.36 -8.99 15.50
C PRO A 235 -8.82 -8.64 15.84
N VAL A 236 -9.11 -7.34 15.90
CA VAL A 236 -10.42 -6.76 16.23
C VAL A 236 -10.79 -5.69 15.20
N GLY A 237 -12.09 -5.50 14.94
CA GLY A 237 -12.52 -4.54 13.91
C GLY A 237 -12.01 -4.92 12.52
N TYR A 238 -11.36 -3.99 11.82
CA TYR A 238 -10.73 -4.26 10.52
C TYR A 238 -9.49 -5.16 10.66
N ASP A 239 -8.78 -5.08 11.79
CA ASP A 239 -7.56 -5.88 12.05
C ASP A 239 -7.81 -7.37 12.24
N THR A 240 -9.06 -7.82 12.21
CA THR A 240 -9.40 -9.25 12.18
C THR A 240 -8.73 -10.05 11.05
N GLY A 241 -8.26 -9.37 9.99
CA GLY A 241 -7.51 -9.99 8.91
C GLY A 241 -5.99 -10.05 9.12
N LEU A 242 -5.45 -9.52 10.24
CA LEU A 242 -4.02 -9.58 10.53
C LEU A 242 -3.51 -11.02 10.65
N PRO A 243 -2.25 -11.29 10.26
CA PRO A 243 -1.66 -12.64 10.34
C PRO A 243 -1.41 -13.10 11.78
N GLY A 244 -1.48 -12.21 12.76
CA GLY A 244 -1.33 -12.52 14.18
C GLY A 244 -1.73 -11.39 15.11
N ALA A 245 -1.42 -11.55 16.39
CA ALA A 245 -1.71 -10.58 17.44
C ALA A 245 -0.46 -10.34 18.31
N GLY A 246 -0.35 -9.15 18.89
CA GLY A 246 0.64 -8.83 19.90
C GLY A 246 1.45 -7.58 19.57
N LEU A 247 2.68 -7.56 20.07
CA LEU A 247 3.58 -6.42 19.96
C LEU A 247 4.22 -6.38 18.57
N LEU A 248 4.04 -5.27 17.87
CA LEU A 248 4.78 -4.90 16.67
C LEU A 248 5.83 -3.85 17.04
N ILE A 249 7.02 -4.00 16.47
CA ILE A 249 8.12 -3.04 16.62
C ILE A 249 8.49 -2.58 15.21
N TRP A 250 8.21 -1.34 14.90
CA TRP A 250 8.62 -0.70 13.66
C TRP A 250 9.99 -0.08 13.85
N HIS A 251 10.95 -0.38 12.97
CA HIS A 251 12.22 0.33 12.85
C HIS A 251 12.09 1.37 11.74
N LEU A 252 12.48 2.61 12.06
CA LEU A 252 12.39 3.74 11.17
C LEU A 252 13.79 4.26 10.85
N TYR A 253 14.03 4.58 9.59
CA TYR A 253 15.25 5.24 9.12
C TYR A 253 14.88 6.32 8.10
N GLU A 254 14.76 7.55 8.58
CA GLU A 254 14.21 8.67 7.81
C GLU A 254 15.22 9.34 6.88
N ALA A 255 16.51 8.99 6.92
CA ALA A 255 17.55 9.64 6.10
C ALA A 255 17.50 9.28 4.60
N LEU A 256 16.46 8.58 4.15
CA LEU A 256 16.20 8.27 2.75
C LEU A 256 15.46 9.43 2.06
N PRO A 257 15.76 9.73 0.79
CA PRO A 257 15.03 10.75 0.05
C PRO A 257 13.55 10.39 -0.08
N GLY A 258 12.68 11.38 -0.17
CA GLY A 258 11.25 11.17 -0.34
C GLY A 258 10.90 10.68 -1.73
N ASP A 259 10.53 9.40 -1.85
CA ASP A 259 9.94 8.83 -3.04
C ASP A 259 9.19 7.53 -2.69
N ASN A 260 8.64 6.86 -3.71
CA ASN A 260 7.92 5.60 -3.55
C ASN A 260 8.82 4.37 -3.50
N CYS A 261 10.14 4.55 -3.70
CA CYS A 261 11.14 3.50 -3.67
C CYS A 261 11.80 3.34 -2.30
N VAL A 262 11.49 4.20 -1.32
CA VAL A 262 12.11 4.23 0.02
C VAL A 262 11.99 2.94 0.82
N ASN A 263 11.06 2.07 0.44
CA ASN A 263 10.83 0.76 1.05
C ASN A 263 11.09 -0.40 0.08
N ALA A 264 11.46 -0.08 -1.17
CA ALA A 264 11.65 -1.04 -2.25
C ALA A 264 13.04 -1.70 -2.26
N ASP A 265 14.03 -1.12 -1.59
CA ASP A 265 15.40 -1.66 -1.64
C ASP A 265 15.48 -3.04 -0.97
N GLU A 266 15.99 -4.04 -1.70
CA GLU A 266 16.01 -5.44 -1.28
C GLU A 266 17.35 -5.95 -0.73
N GLY A 267 18.26 -5.05 -0.32
CA GLY A 267 19.63 -5.39 0.09
C GLY A 267 19.83 -6.76 0.76
N THR A 268 20.55 -7.65 0.05
CA THR A 268 20.88 -9.03 0.46
C THR A 268 21.34 -9.15 1.91
N SER A 269 20.86 -10.19 2.60
CA SER A 269 21.24 -10.55 3.97
C SER A 269 22.77 -10.66 4.17
N PRO A 270 23.35 -10.13 5.27
CA PRO A 270 22.69 -9.42 6.38
C PRO A 270 22.33 -7.97 5.98
N PRO A 271 21.29 -7.35 6.58
CA PRO A 271 20.56 -6.22 6.00
C PRO A 271 21.49 -5.06 5.68
N GLY A 272 21.73 -4.84 4.38
CA GLY A 272 22.75 -3.90 3.91
C GLY A 272 22.20 -2.52 3.58
N ASN A 273 20.92 -2.44 3.20
CA ASN A 273 20.35 -1.20 2.69
C ASN A 273 19.24 -0.65 3.58
N PRO A 274 19.25 0.66 3.85
CA PRO A 274 18.25 1.31 4.67
C PRO A 274 16.89 1.33 3.98
N ARG A 275 15.82 1.08 4.74
CA ARG A 275 14.41 1.28 4.36
C ARG A 275 13.75 2.26 5.32
N LEU A 276 12.75 3.00 4.85
CA LEU A 276 12.08 4.00 5.69
C LEU A 276 11.35 3.35 6.86
N VAL A 277 10.59 2.28 6.61
CA VAL A 277 9.82 1.53 7.62
C VAL A 277 10.08 0.04 7.51
N VAL A 278 10.46 -0.60 8.61
CA VAL A 278 10.66 -2.06 8.68
C VAL A 278 9.94 -2.63 9.88
N LEU A 279 9.21 -3.74 9.71
CA LEU A 279 8.71 -4.48 10.86
C LEU A 279 9.82 -5.39 11.42
N ALA A 280 10.29 -5.10 12.63
CA ALA A 280 11.28 -5.94 13.28
C ALA A 280 10.67 -7.31 13.67
N GLN A 281 10.96 -8.33 12.86
CA GLN A 281 10.44 -9.68 13.07
C GLN A 281 11.06 -10.34 14.31
N ALA A 282 10.21 -10.95 15.14
CA ALA A 282 10.61 -11.55 16.41
C ALA A 282 11.59 -12.72 16.27
N ASP A 283 11.62 -13.38 15.11
CA ASP A 283 12.54 -14.49 14.79
C ASP A 283 13.89 -14.01 14.23
N GLY A 284 14.02 -12.73 13.87
CA GLY A 284 15.21 -12.17 13.25
C GLY A 284 15.55 -12.77 11.89
N LEU A 285 14.57 -13.38 11.20
CA LEU A 285 14.79 -14.07 9.92
C LEU A 285 14.59 -13.18 8.69
N PHE A 286 14.03 -11.98 8.85
CA PHE A 286 13.82 -11.02 7.76
C PHE A 286 13.06 -11.62 6.57
N GLY A 287 12.01 -12.38 6.86
CA GLY A 287 11.18 -13.06 5.85
C GLY A 287 10.18 -12.14 5.15
N LEU A 288 10.07 -10.87 5.54
CA LEU A 288 9.30 -9.86 4.78
C LEU A 288 10.19 -9.17 3.74
N GLU A 289 11.51 -9.24 3.92
CA GLU A 289 12.52 -8.52 3.15
C GLU A 289 13.17 -9.37 2.03
N CYS A 290 12.77 -10.64 1.85
CA CYS A 290 13.41 -11.63 0.97
C CYS A 290 12.42 -12.45 0.14
#